data_AF-A7S3R6-F1
#
_entry.id   AF-A7S3R6-F1
#
_cell.length_a   1.000
_cell.length_b   1.000
_cell.length_c   1.000
_cell.angle_alpha   90.00
_cell.angle_beta   90.00
_cell.angle_gamma   90.00
#
_symmetry.space_group_name_H-M   'P 1'
#
loop_
_entity.id
_entity.type
_entity.pdbx_description
1 polymer ?
#
loop_
_entity_poly.entity_id
_entity_poly.type
_entity_poly.pdbx_seq_one_letter_code
_entity_poly.pdbx_strand_id
1 'polypeptide(L)'
;MVECKMVECKMVECKMAECKMAECKMAECKMAECKMAECKMAECKMAECKMAECKMAECKMVECKMVECKMAEGKMAECKMAECKMVECKMAECKMAECKMYCSSEQAASALSDG
;
A
#
# COMPACT_ATOMS: atom_id res chain seq x y z
N MET A 1 -9.64 -16.60 -0.39
CA MET A 1 -8.83 -15.89 0.61
C MET A 1 -7.44 -16.44 0.44
N VAL A 2 -6.47 -15.61 0.07
CA VAL A 2 -5.13 -16.05 -0.30
C VAL A 2 -4.16 -15.48 0.72
N GLU A 3 -3.44 -16.37 1.40
CA GLU A 3 -2.28 -16.04 2.22
C GLU A 3 -1.03 -16.06 1.35
N CYS A 4 -0.15 -15.07 1.52
CA CYS A 4 1.11 -15.00 0.77
C CYS A 4 2.24 -14.49 1.67
N LYS A 5 3.41 -15.10 1.54
CA LYS A 5 4.64 -14.60 2.14
C LYS A 5 5.66 -14.34 1.05
N MET A 6 6.11 -13.10 0.95
CA MET A 6 7.15 -12.67 0.00
C MET A 6 8.27 -12.02 0.78
N VAL A 7 9.50 -12.43 0.48
CA VAL A 7 10.72 -11.93 1.11
C VAL A 7 11.73 -11.67 -0.01
N GLU A 8 12.38 -10.51 0.02
CA GLU A 8 13.42 -10.11 -0.96
C GLU A 8 12.95 -10.17 -2.43
N CYS A 9 11.66 -9.92 -2.67
CA CYS A 9 11.08 -10.03 -4.02
C CYS A 9 11.18 -8.70 -4.78
N LYS A 10 11.39 -8.80 -6.10
CA LYS A 10 11.28 -7.66 -7.02
C LYS A 10 10.15 -7.90 -8.02
N MET A 11 9.16 -7.02 -8.02
CA MET A 11 8.03 -7.02 -8.93
C MET A 11 8.08 -5.75 -9.80
N VAL A 12 7.90 -5.93 -11.11
CA VAL A 12 7.96 -4.86 -12.11
C VAL A 12 6.78 -5.05 -13.05
N GLU A 13 6.10 -3.96 -13.41
CA GLU A 13 4.96 -3.94 -14.34
C GLU A 13 3.81 -4.91 -14.00
N CYS A 14 3.64 -5.23 -12.71
CA CYS A 14 2.60 -6.16 -12.29
C CYS A 14 1.21 -5.52 -12.30
N LYS A 15 0.20 -6.26 -12.74
CA LYS A 15 -1.21 -5.84 -12.72
C LYS A 15 -2.02 -6.86 -11.94
N MET A 16 -2.77 -6.39 -10.96
CA MET A 16 -3.71 -7.18 -10.18
C MET A 16 -5.09 -6.53 -10.24
N ALA A 17 -6.11 -7.33 -10.51
CA ALA A 17 -7.51 -6.90 -10.53
C ALA A 17 -8.35 -7.88 -9.72
N GLU A 18 -9.38 -7.37 -9.02
CA GLU A 18 -10.38 -8.16 -8.29
C GLU A 18 -9.81 -9.16 -7.27
N CYS A 19 -8.59 -8.91 -6.77
CA CYS A 19 -7.89 -9.83 -5.88
C CYS A 19 -8.37 -9.71 -4.43
N LYS A 20 -8.42 -10.84 -3.71
CA LYS A 20 -8.71 -10.88 -2.26
C LYS A 20 -7.58 -11.58 -1.52
N MET A 21 -6.80 -10.79 -0.79
CA MET A 21 -5.66 -11.23 0.00
C MET A 21 -5.95 -11.08 1.49
N ALA A 22 -5.50 -12.04 2.29
CA ALA A 22 -5.58 -11.97 3.74
C ALA A 22 -4.31 -12.52 4.37
N GLU A 23 -3.92 -12.00 5.53
CA GLU A 23 -2.76 -12.46 6.32
C GLU A 23 -1.42 -12.44 5.56
N CYS A 24 -1.33 -11.63 4.50
CA CYS A 24 -0.12 -11.57 3.67
C CYS A 24 1.02 -10.86 4.38
N LYS A 25 2.25 -11.34 4.17
CA LYS A 25 3.48 -10.75 4.70
C LYS A 25 4.46 -10.46 3.57
N MET A 26 4.88 -9.21 3.48
CA MET A 26 5.93 -8.77 2.54
C MET A 26 7.07 -8.12 3.32
N ALA A 27 8.30 -8.59 3.07
CA ALA A 27 9.51 -8.05 3.68
C ALA A 27 10.56 -7.76 2.61
N GLU A 28 11.20 -6.60 2.69
CA GLU A 28 12.32 -6.20 1.81
C GLU A 28 11.98 -6.23 0.30
N CYS A 29 10.69 -6.10 -0.04
CA CYS A 29 10.23 -6.18 -1.42
C CYS A 29 10.38 -4.84 -2.15
N LYS A 30 10.65 -4.91 -3.46
CA LYS A 30 10.65 -3.76 -4.38
C LYS A 30 9.55 -3.92 -5.42
N MET A 31 8.68 -2.93 -5.53
CA MET A 31 7.59 -2.87 -6.51
C MET A 31 7.74 -1.63 -7.38
N ALA A 32 7.73 -1.80 -8.69
CA ALA A 32 7.82 -0.71 -9.67
C ALA A 32 6.71 -0.85 -10.72
N GLU A 33 6.07 0.27 -11.07
CA GLU A 33 5.04 0.36 -12.12
C GLU A 33 3.84 -0.58 -11.91
N CYS A 34 3.57 -0.96 -10.67
CA CYS A 34 2.48 -1.89 -10.35
C CYS A 34 1.11 -1.19 -10.37
N LYS A 35 0.09 -1.91 -10.84
CA LYS A 35 -1.31 -1.45 -10.83
C LYS A 35 -2.20 -2.44 -10.08
N MET A 36 -2.99 -1.92 -9.15
CA MET A 36 -4.00 -2.67 -8.41
C MET A 36 -5.38 -2.02 -8.60
N ALA A 37 -6.36 -2.82 -8.98
CA ALA A 37 -7.75 -2.37 -9.16
C ALA A 37 -8.71 -3.31 -8.42
N GLU A 38 -9.69 -2.75 -7.72
CA GLU A 38 -10.77 -3.50 -7.05
C GLU A 38 -10.27 -4.57 -6.04
N CYS A 39 -9.05 -4.40 -5.52
CA CYS A 39 -8.44 -5.36 -4.61
C CYS A 39 -8.93 -5.17 -3.16
N LYS A 40 -9.05 -6.29 -2.43
CA LYS A 40 -9.30 -6.29 -0.98
C LYS A 40 -8.12 -6.96 -0.27
N MET A 41 -7.57 -6.27 0.71
CA MET A 41 -6.47 -6.72 1.55
C MET A 41 -6.87 -6.61 3.02
N ALA A 42 -6.72 -7.70 3.77
CA ALA A 42 -6.99 -7.75 5.19
C ALA A 42 -5.79 -8.30 5.95
N GLU A 43 -5.50 -7.77 7.14
CA GLU A 43 -4.46 -8.28 8.05
C GLU A 43 -3.06 -8.38 7.43
N CYS A 44 -2.76 -7.56 6.41
CA CYS A 44 -1.50 -7.60 5.70
C CYS A 44 -0.39 -6.87 6.47
N LYS A 45 0.84 -7.39 6.40
CA LYS A 45 2.04 -6.77 6.97
C LYS A 45 3.07 -6.50 5.90
N MET A 46 3.55 -5.27 5.82
CA MET A 46 4.65 -4.85 4.94
C MET A 46 5.76 -4.24 5.76
N ALA A 47 7.00 -4.71 5.57
CA ALA A 47 8.18 -4.22 6.25
C ALA A 47 9.29 -3.93 5.23
N GLU A 48 9.92 -2.76 5.34
CA GLU A 48 11.08 -2.35 4.54
C GLU A 48 10.83 -2.37 3.01
N CYS A 49 9.56 -2.28 2.60
CA CYS A 49 9.18 -2.34 1.19
C CYS A 49 9.39 -0.98 0.49
N LYS A 50 9.78 -1.04 -0.78
CA LYS A 50 9.87 0.15 -1.66
C LYS A 50 8.89 0.03 -2.82
N MET A 51 8.07 1.05 -3.01
CA MET A 51 7.08 1.14 -4.08
C MET A 51 7.33 2.40 -4.90
N ALA A 52 7.45 2.25 -6.21
CA ALA A 52 7.62 3.36 -7.15
C ALA A 52 6.56 3.28 -8.26
N GLU A 53 6.01 4.43 -8.64
CA GLU A 53 5.05 4.57 -9.76
C GLU A 53 3.81 3.66 -9.65
N CYS A 54 3.42 3.32 -8.43
CA CYS A 54 2.34 2.39 -8.17
C CYS A 54 0.97 3.08 -8.22
N LYS A 55 -0.02 2.42 -8.84
CA LYS A 55 -1.41 2.91 -8.93
C LYS A 55 -2.37 1.96 -8.24
N MET A 56 -3.23 2.50 -7.38
CA MET A 56 -4.31 1.77 -6.71
C MET A 56 -5.65 2.45 -7.02
N ALA A 57 -6.64 1.68 -7.44
CA ALA A 57 -8.00 2.15 -7.71
C ALA A 57 -9.01 1.23 -7.03
N GLU A 58 -10.00 1.82 -6.36
CA GLU A 58 -11.12 1.10 -5.72
C GLU A 58 -10.68 0.00 -4.72
N CYS A 59 -9.48 0.15 -4.15
CA CYS A 59 -8.92 -0.84 -3.24
C CYS A 59 -9.42 -0.65 -1.80
N LYS A 60 -9.59 -1.76 -1.08
CA LYS A 60 -9.90 -1.75 0.35
C LYS A 60 -8.79 -2.44 1.14
N MET A 61 -8.27 -1.75 2.15
CA MET A 61 -7.25 -2.22 3.07
C MET A 61 -7.78 -2.15 4.51
N VAL A 62 -7.74 -3.25 5.23
CA VAL A 62 -8.24 -3.36 6.61
C VAL A 62 -7.18 -4.03 7.48
N GLU A 63 -6.92 -3.47 8.67
CA GLU A 63 -5.96 -4.01 9.65
C GLU A 63 -4.53 -4.20 9.08
N CYS A 64 -4.13 -3.36 8.14
CA CYS A 64 -2.82 -3.45 7.51
C CYS A 64 -1.75 -2.74 8.35
N LYS A 65 -0.57 -3.35 8.48
CA LYS A 65 0.60 -2.75 9.12
C LYS A 65 1.71 -2.49 8.10
N MET A 66 2.21 -1.27 8.05
CA MET A 66 3.36 -0.86 7.24
C MET A 66 4.46 -0.30 8.13
N VAL A 67 5.68 -0.81 7.98
CA VAL A 67 6.86 -0.41 8.76
C VAL A 67 8.01 -0.12 7.82
N GLU A 68 8.64 1.06 7.95
CA GLU A 68 9.80 1.48 7.16
C GLU A 68 9.57 1.42 5.63
N CYS A 69 8.32 1.52 5.20
CA CYS A 69 7.96 1.47 3.79
C CYS A 69 8.17 2.81 3.10
N LYS A 70 8.56 2.78 1.83
CA LYS A 70 8.70 3.98 1.00
C LYS A 70 7.82 3.89 -0.22
N MET A 71 7.03 4.94 -0.48
CA MET A 71 6.23 5.08 -1.69
C MET A 71 6.62 6.37 -2.42
N ALA A 72 6.95 6.26 -3.69
CA ALA A 72 7.26 7.38 -4.58
C ALA A 72 6.30 7.36 -5.78
N GLU A 73 5.84 8.53 -6.20
CA GLU A 73 4.99 8.72 -7.40
C GLU A 73 3.72 7.85 -7.39
N GLY A 74 3.17 7.63 -6.19
CA GLY A 74 1.99 6.82 -5.98
C GLY A 74 0.70 7.52 -6.41
N LYS A 75 -0.27 6.77 -6.96
CA LYS A 75 -1.64 7.27 -7.17
C LYS A 75 -2.65 6.36 -6.52
N MET A 76 -3.54 6.93 -5.71
CA MET A 76 -4.66 6.22 -5.10
C MET A 76 -5.96 6.92 -5.47
N ALA A 77 -6.94 6.17 -5.97
CA ALA A 77 -8.28 6.66 -6.28
C ALA A 77 -9.33 5.76 -5.63
N GLU A 78 -10.34 6.36 -5.01
CA GLU A 78 -11.50 5.66 -4.42
C GLU A 78 -11.12 4.55 -3.42
N CYS A 79 -9.95 4.68 -2.79
CA CYS A 79 -9.42 3.66 -1.87
C CYS A 79 -9.93 3.88 -0.45
N LYS A 80 -10.11 2.79 0.29
CA LYS A 80 -10.47 2.81 1.71
C LYS A 80 -9.41 2.08 2.53
N MET A 81 -8.86 2.76 3.53
CA MET A 81 -7.96 2.19 4.52
C MET A 81 -8.56 2.32 5.91
N ALA A 82 -8.72 1.22 6.62
CA ALA A 82 -9.27 1.19 7.98
C ALA A 82 -8.37 0.39 8.91
N GLU A 83 -8.22 0.89 10.14
CA GLU A 83 -7.42 0.23 11.20
C GLU A 83 -5.97 -0.04 10.78
N CYS A 84 -5.45 0.80 9.87
CA CYS A 84 -4.09 0.69 9.41
C CYS A 84 -3.12 1.28 10.43
N LYS A 85 -1.89 0.75 10.45
CA LYS A 85 -0.77 1.28 11.24
C LYS A 85 0.41 1.56 10.33
N MET A 86 0.93 2.79 10.38
CA MET A 86 2.12 3.21 9.63
C MET A 86 3.20 3.70 10.59
N VAL A 87 4.39 3.11 10.49
CA VAL A 87 5.56 3.43 11.32
C VAL A 87 6.74 3.70 10.40
N GLU A 88 7.38 4.86 10.55
CA GLU A 88 8.57 5.27 9.76
C GLU A 88 8.38 5.18 8.23
N CYS A 89 7.13 5.29 7.77
CA CYS A 89 6.80 5.26 6.36
C CYS A 89 7.02 6.63 5.70
N LYS A 90 7.53 6.63 4.47
CA LYS A 90 7.70 7.85 3.66
C LYS A 90 6.86 7.77 2.40
N MET A 91 6.12 8.85 2.12
CA MET A 91 5.39 9.04 0.87
C MET A 91 5.92 10.31 0.20
N ALA A 92 6.28 10.20 -1.07
CA ALA A 92 6.73 11.33 -1.89
C ALA A 92 5.93 11.36 -3.19
N GLU A 93 5.50 12.55 -3.60
CA GLU A 93 4.79 12.79 -4.87
C GLU A 93 3.55 11.89 -5.05
N CYS A 94 2.89 11.54 -3.93
CA CYS A 94 1.72 10.70 -3.93
C CYS A 94 0.45 11.54 -4.08
N LYS A 95 -0.47 11.08 -4.93
CA LYS A 95 -1.79 11.69 -5.15
C LYS A 95 -2.89 10.78 -4.62
N MET A 96 -3.85 11.36 -3.92
CA MET A 96 -5.03 10.64 -3.41
C MET A 96 -6.30 11.39 -3.82
N ALA A 97 -7.22 10.68 -4.46
CA ALA A 97 -8.52 11.21 -4.86
C ALA A 97 -9.63 10.33 -4.27
N GLU A 98 -10.60 10.94 -3.59
CA GLU A 98 -11.77 10.25 -3.02
C GLU A 98 -11.41 9.09 -2.08
N CYS A 99 -10.22 9.14 -1.47
CA CYS A 99 -9.73 8.13 -0.55
C CYS A 99 -10.18 8.41 0.89
N LYS A 100 -10.49 7.36 1.65
CA LYS A 100 -10.75 7.45 3.10
C LYS A 100 -9.69 6.67 3.85
N MET A 101 -8.96 7.34 4.75
CA MET A 101 -7.92 6.69 5.55
C MET A 101 -8.15 6.91 7.05
N TYR A 102 -8.30 5.80 7.77
CA TYR A 102 -8.30 5.74 9.23
C TYR A 102 -7.06 4.97 9.66
N CYS A 103 -5.97 5.71 9.87
CA CYS A 103 -4.67 5.15 10.20
C CYS A 103 -4.19 5.73 11.53
N SER A 104 -3.67 4.87 12.40
CA SER A 104 -2.92 5.30 13.57
C SER A 104 -1.45 5.40 13.16
N SER A 105 -0.90 6.61 13.20
CA SER A 105 0.47 6.89 12.77
C SER A 105 1.30 7.41 13.94
N GLU A 106 2.45 6.78 14.20
CA GLU A 106 3.36 7.24 15.27
C GLU A 106 4.43 8.23 14.78
N GLN A 107 4.65 8.40 13.46
CA GLN A 107 5.60 9.39 12.90
C GLN A 107 5.29 9.78 11.42
N ALA A 108 4.06 10.15 11.08
CA ALA A 108 3.73 10.51 9.69
C ALA A 108 4.01 11.98 9.37
N ALA A 109 5.08 12.28 8.64
CA ALA A 109 5.25 13.57 7.97
C ALA A 109 5.97 13.42 6.62
N SER A 110 5.23 13.56 5.52
CA SER A 110 5.37 14.70 4.60
C SER A 110 4.50 14.50 3.34
N ALA A 111 3.67 15.50 3.05
CA ALA A 111 2.97 15.74 1.78
C ALA A 111 1.83 14.75 1.39
N LEU A 112 0.70 14.86 2.10
CA LEU A 112 -0.61 14.69 1.48
C LEU A 112 -0.98 16.05 0.88
N SER A 113 -0.76 16.24 -0.42
CA SER A 113 -1.40 17.35 -1.14
C SER A 113 -2.77 16.87 -1.58
N ASP A 114 -3.79 17.22 -0.78
CA ASP A 114 -5.19 17.28 -1.19
C ASP A 114 -5.27 18.10 -2.50
N GLY A 115 -5.85 17.50 -3.53
CA GLY A 115 -6.20 18.13 -4.79
C GLY A 115 -7.47 17.50 -5.33
#